data_AF-A0A349CYC6-F1
#
_entry.id   AF-A0A349CYC6-F1
#
_cell.length_a   1.000
_cell.length_b   1.000
_cell.length_c   1.000
_cell.angle_alpha   90.00
_cell.angle_beta   90.00
_cell.angle_gamma   90.00
#
_symmetry.space_group_name_H-M   'P 1'
#
loop_
_entity.id
_entity.type
_entity.pdbx_description
1 polymer ?
#
loop_
_entity_poly.entity_id
_entity_poly.type
_entity_poly.pdbx_seq_one_letter_code
_entity_poly.pdbx_strand_id
1 'polypeptide(L)'
;DGGPIATHVAALRAVGRAARVKFGGAIVVLPDDDVEHAIQEIGKVRGVPTAVVGRSALSTVLRRGITGTRPLGGTEVFEIRTRLQAAVRFA
;
A
#
# COMPACT_ATOMS: atom_id res chain seq x y z
N ASP A 1 2.99 20.95 3.90
CA ASP A 1 3.87 19.86 3.41
C ASP A 1 3.72 18.62 4.28
N GLY A 2 3.82 17.42 3.72
CA GLY A 2 3.64 16.17 4.45
C GLY A 2 4.97 15.46 4.69
N GLY A 3 5.12 14.79 5.83
CA GLY A 3 6.30 13.95 6.09
C GLY A 3 6.46 12.80 5.07
N PRO A 4 7.59 12.08 5.08
CA PRO A 4 7.96 11.11 4.02
C PRO A 4 6.86 10.11 3.67
N ILE A 5 6.17 9.56 4.67
CA ILE A 5 5.04 8.63 4.48
C ILE A 5 3.91 9.30 3.68
N ALA A 6 3.54 10.53 4.01
CA ALA A 6 2.48 11.24 3.31
C ALA A 6 2.83 11.52 1.84
N THR A 7 4.10 11.75 1.53
CA THR A 7 4.61 11.92 0.15
C THR A 7 4.48 10.62 -0.64
N HIS A 8 4.89 9.47 -0.07
CA HIS A 8 4.74 8.17 -0.74
C HIS A 8 3.26 7.78 -0.92
N VAL A 9 2.41 8.04 0.07
CA VAL A 9 0.97 7.79 -0.05
C VAL A 9 0.33 8.69 -1.11
N ALA A 10 0.79 9.94 -1.27
CA ALA A 10 0.35 10.82 -2.34
C ALA A 10 0.75 10.28 -3.73
N ALA A 11 1.97 9.76 -3.88
CA ALA A 11 2.44 9.11 -5.09
C ALA A 11 1.63 7.85 -5.43
N LEU A 12 1.34 7.00 -4.44
CA LEU A 12 0.45 5.83 -4.59
C LEU A 12 -0.92 6.24 -5.12
N ARG A 13 -1.51 7.33 -4.59
CA ARG A 13 -2.79 7.87 -5.10
C ARG A 13 -2.67 8.40 -6.53
N ALA A 14 -1.52 8.93 -6.93
CA ALA A 14 -1.28 9.38 -8.31
C ALA A 14 -1.24 8.21 -9.28
N VAL A 15 -0.53 7.13 -8.94
CA VAL A 15 -0.54 5.87 -9.70
C VAL A 15 -1.96 5.31 -9.80
N GLY A 16 -2.70 5.31 -8.69
CA GLY A 16 -4.08 4.79 -8.66
C GLY A 16 -5.01 5.56 -9.60
N ARG A 17 -4.87 6.89 -9.64
CA ARG A 17 -5.61 7.74 -10.59
C ARG A 17 -5.23 7.47 -12.04
N ALA A 18 -3.94 7.38 -12.34
CA ALA A 18 -3.45 7.11 -13.71
C ALA A 18 -3.93 5.74 -14.22
N ALA A 19 -3.89 4.72 -13.37
CA ALA A 19 -4.32 3.36 -13.71
C ALA A 19 -5.83 3.10 -13.52
N ARG A 20 -6.60 4.06 -12.98
CA ARG A 20 -8.03 3.87 -12.61
C ARG A 20 -8.23 2.66 -11.69
N VAL A 21 -7.39 2.55 -10.67
CA VAL A 21 -7.46 1.53 -9.61
C VAL A 21 -7.56 2.18 -8.24
N LYS A 22 -8.29 1.55 -7.32
CA LYS A 22 -8.42 2.00 -5.94
C LYS A 22 -7.56 1.11 -5.03
N PHE A 23 -6.42 1.65 -4.57
CA PHE A 23 -5.61 0.98 -3.57
C PHE A 23 -6.37 0.89 -2.23
N GLY A 24 -6.39 -0.32 -1.65
CA GLY A 24 -7.06 -0.57 -0.38
C GLY A 24 -6.31 -0.04 0.84
N GLY A 25 -4.99 0.01 0.77
CA GLY A 25 -4.11 0.50 1.83
C GLY A 25 -2.69 0.76 1.32
N ALA A 26 -1.84 1.27 2.20
CA ALA A 26 -0.42 1.50 1.96
C ALA A 26 0.42 0.76 3.02
N ILE A 27 1.43 0.03 2.57
CA ILE A 27 2.42 -0.61 3.45
C ILE A 27 3.75 0.09 3.21
N VAL A 28 4.27 0.76 4.24
CA VAL A 28 5.62 1.34 4.24
C VAL A 28 6.54 0.34 4.91
N VAL A 29 7.51 -0.17 4.16
CA VAL A 29 8.45 -1.18 4.65
C VAL A 29 9.76 -0.52 5.04
N LEU A 30 10.23 -0.79 6.25
CA LEU A 30 11.50 -0.31 6.79
C LEU A 30 12.40 -1.51 7.15
N PRO A 31 13.72 -1.31 7.33
CA PRO A 31 14.57 -2.24 8.06
C PRO A 31 13.97 -2.61 9.43
N ASP A 32 14.25 -3.82 9.92
CA ASP A 32 13.64 -4.33 11.16
C ASP A 32 14.12 -3.57 12.40
N ASP A 33 15.32 -2.98 12.34
CA ASP A 33 15.95 -2.13 13.36
C ASP A 33 15.42 -0.69 13.37
N ASP A 34 14.74 -0.27 12.30
CA ASP A 34 14.17 1.07 12.16
C ASP A 34 12.69 1.14 12.59
N VAL A 35 12.14 0.07 13.15
CA VAL A 35 10.76 0.01 13.64
C VAL A 35 10.69 -0.33 15.12
N GLU A 36 9.86 0.42 15.85
CA GLU A 36 9.58 0.11 17.26
C GLU A 36 8.72 -1.16 17.41
N HIS A 37 7.81 -1.37 16.45
CA HIS A 37 6.92 -2.53 16.40
C HIS A 37 7.01 -3.18 15.01
N ALA A 38 7.11 -4.50 14.96
CA ALA A 38 7.21 -5.24 13.70
C ALA A 38 6.07 -4.93 12.71
N ILE A 39 4.87 -4.66 13.22
CA ILE A 39 3.72 -4.18 12.43
C ILE A 39 3.02 -3.07 13.22
N GLN A 40 2.99 -1.86 12.67
CA GLN A 40 2.33 -0.71 13.27
C GLN A 40 1.33 -0.10 12.29
N GLU A 41 0.03 -0.18 12.60
CA GLU A 41 -1.01 0.49 11.82
C GLU A 41 -1.19 1.92 12.32
N ILE A 42 -0.84 2.92 11.50
CA ILE A 42 -0.79 4.34 11.88
C ILE A 42 -2.09 5.10 11.52
N GLY A 43 -3.18 4.35 11.30
CA GLY A 43 -4.46 4.90 10.88
C GLY A 43 -4.49 5.32 9.40
N LYS A 44 -5.10 6.46 9.09
CA LYS A 44 -5.28 6.94 7.72
C LYS A 44 -4.32 8.07 7.40
N VAL A 45 -3.47 7.88 6.39
CA VAL A 45 -2.65 8.94 5.81
C VAL A 45 -3.29 9.35 4.49
N ARG A 46 -3.65 10.64 4.32
CA ARG A 46 -4.36 11.13 3.12
C ARG A 46 -5.59 10.27 2.76
N GLY A 47 -6.30 9.79 3.78
CA GLY A 47 -7.49 8.94 3.65
C GLY A 47 -7.24 7.47 3.31
N VAL A 48 -5.98 7.03 3.23
CA VAL A 48 -5.59 5.64 2.92
C VAL A 48 -5.15 4.94 4.21
N PRO A 49 -5.75 3.78 4.58
CA PRO A 49 -5.23 2.95 5.68
C PRO A 49 -3.76 2.65 5.47
N THR A 50 -2.91 2.97 6.44
CA THR A 50 -1.45 2.90 6.28
C THR A 50 -0.83 2.15 7.45
N ALA A 51 0.09 1.24 7.13
CA ALA A 51 0.90 0.51 8.11
C ALA A 51 2.39 0.73 7.83
N VAL A 52 3.16 0.87 8.90
CA VAL A 52 4.63 0.79 8.90
C VAL A 52 5.00 -0.63 9.34
N VAL A 53 5.83 -1.31 8.57
CA VAL A 53 6.07 -2.75 8.72
C VAL A 53 7.56 -3.03 8.60
N GLY A 54 8.11 -3.77 9.57
CA GLY A 54 9.45 -4.33 9.47
C GLY A 54 9.51 -5.35 8.33
N ARG A 55 10.62 -5.39 7.60
CA ARG A 55 10.84 -6.27 6.45
C ARG A 55 10.49 -7.73 6.74
N SER A 56 10.86 -8.28 7.90
CA SER A 56 10.56 -9.68 8.26
C SER A 56 9.06 -9.95 8.46
N ALA A 57 8.31 -8.94 8.90
CA ALA A 57 6.88 -9.05 9.17
C ALA A 57 5.99 -8.83 7.94
N LEU A 58 6.55 -8.37 6.81
CA LEU A 58 5.79 -8.10 5.58
C LEU A 58 4.98 -9.31 5.11
N SER A 59 5.55 -10.52 5.18
CA SER A 59 4.87 -11.73 4.73
C SER A 59 3.58 -12.02 5.53
N THR A 60 3.57 -11.66 6.82
CA THR A 60 2.39 -11.76 7.69
C THR A 60 1.32 -10.75 7.27
N VAL A 61 1.71 -9.51 6.98
CA VAL A 61 0.78 -8.46 6.53
C VAL A 61 0.18 -8.80 5.17
N LEU A 62 0.98 -9.31 4.21
CA LEU A 62 0.47 -9.69 2.88
C LEU A 62 -0.53 -10.85 2.93
N ARG A 63 -0.40 -11.77 3.89
CA ARG A 63 -1.35 -12.88 4.09
C ARG A 63 -2.64 -12.44 4.77
N ARG A 64 -2.55 -11.57 5.79
CA ARG A 64 -3.71 -11.18 6.60
C ARG A 64 -4.45 -9.95 6.06
N GLY A 65 -3.77 -9.08 5.31
CA GLY A 65 -4.22 -7.75 4.92
C GLY A 65 -3.94 -6.66 5.98
N ILE A 66 -4.29 -5.41 5.65
CA ILE A 66 -4.35 -4.30 6.62
C ILE A 66 -5.78 -4.20 7.15
N THR A 67 -5.94 -3.88 8.43
CA THR A 67 -7.27 -3.67 9.03
C THR A 67 -8.07 -2.61 8.27
N GLY A 68 -9.36 -2.87 8.05
CA GLY A 68 -10.25 -1.96 7.33
C GLY A 68 -10.09 -1.98 5.81
N THR A 69 -9.23 -2.85 5.28
CA THR A 69 -9.17 -3.13 3.83
C THR A 69 -10.09 -4.28 3.47
N ARG A 70 -10.69 -4.22 2.29
CA ARG A 70 -11.54 -5.31 1.80
C ARG A 70 -10.70 -6.39 1.11
N PRO A 71 -11.09 -7.66 1.20
CA PRO A 71 -10.55 -8.70 0.34
C PRO A 71 -10.75 -8.35 -1.15
N LEU A 72 -9.77 -8.71 -1.97
CA LEU A 72 -9.86 -8.63 -3.43
C LEU A 72 -10.46 -9.93 -3.96
N GLY A 73 -11.46 -9.82 -4.83
CA GLY A 73 -12.02 -10.99 -5.51
C GLY A 73 -11.09 -11.50 -6.61
N GLY A 74 -11.21 -12.78 -6.99
CA GLY A 74 -10.34 -13.42 -7.99
C GLY A 74 -10.31 -12.69 -9.33
N THR A 75 -11.48 -12.36 -9.89
CA THR A 75 -11.59 -11.60 -11.16
C THR A 75 -11.00 -10.20 -11.04
N GLU A 76 -11.22 -9.55 -9.90
CA GLU A 76 -10.78 -8.17 -9.66
C GLU A 76 -9.26 -8.04 -9.68
N VAL A 77 -8.55 -9.04 -9.14
CA VAL A 77 -7.07 -9.07 -9.17
C VAL A 77 -6.56 -9.00 -10.62
N PHE A 78 -7.18 -9.76 -11.52
CA PHE A 78 -6.79 -9.79 -12.93
C PHE A 78 -7.08 -8.46 -13.63
N GLU A 79 -8.23 -7.84 -13.38
CA GLU A 79 -8.55 -6.53 -13.94
C GLU A 79 -7.60 -5.43 -13.44
N ILE A 80 -7.30 -5.42 -12.14
CA ILE A 80 -6.35 -4.47 -11.54
C ILE A 80 -4.97 -4.63 -12.17
N ARG A 81 -4.50 -5.88 -12.32
CA ARG A 81 -3.23 -6.17 -13.00
C ARG A 81 -3.20 -5.59 -14.41
N THR A 82 -4.23 -5.88 -15.22
CA THR A 82 -4.32 -5.39 -16.60
C THR A 82 -4.28 -3.86 -16.66
N ARG A 83 -5.01 -3.17 -15.78
CA ARG A 83 -5.03 -1.70 -15.72
C ARG A 83 -3.69 -1.11 -15.29
N LEU A 84 -3.04 -1.70 -14.28
CA LEU A 84 -1.73 -1.27 -13.83
C LEU A 84 -0.68 -1.44 -14.92
N GLN A 85 -0.64 -2.59 -15.60
CA GLN A 85 0.28 -2.84 -16.72
C GLN A 85 0.03 -1.88 -17.89
N ALA A 86 -1.24 -1.56 -18.18
CA ALA A 86 -1.57 -0.63 -19.25
C ALA A 86 -1.08 0.80 -18.96
N ALA A 87 -1.05 1.23 -17.70
CA ALA A 87 -0.71 2.60 -17.31
C ALA A 87 0.76 2.81 -16.88
N VAL A 88 1.41 1.81 -16.28
CA VAL A 88 2.79 1.93 -15.80
C VAL A 88 3.77 1.74 -16.95
N ARG A 89 4.75 2.65 -17.04
CA ARG A 89 5.89 2.55 -17.96
C ARG A 89 7.17 2.66 -17.13
N PHE A 90 8.12 1.79 -17.40
CA PHE A 90 9.46 1.87 -16.82
C PHE A 90 10.34 2.65 -17.80
N ALA A 91 11.10 3.60 -17.27
CA ALA A 91 12.11 4.36 -18.01
C ALA A 91 13.46 3.63 -17.95
#